data_AF-A0A838DM11-F1
#
_entry.id   AF-A0A838DM11-F1
#
_cell.length_a   1.000
_cell.length_b   1.000
_cell.length_c   1.000
_cell.angle_alpha   90.00
_cell.angle_beta   90.00
_cell.angle_gamma   90.00
#
_symmetry.space_group_name_H-M   'P 1'
#
loop_
_entity.id
_entity.type
_entity.pdbx_description
1 polymer ?
#
loop_
_entity_poly.entity_id
_entity_poly.type
_entity_poly.pdbx_seq_one_letter_code
_entity_poly.pdbx_strand_id
1 'polypeptide(L)'
;MSGLPSTATQASDLRWQLACELAQLCPLDLGREIVLTGSTSMGIADEYSDIELVFYVDMPPLAEQRADWLYEIGVEDLILDTDPIADGSLWATFRFHDVWVEAGWQSLADHEKNLADILTGEVLDHHALTLGWITQHAFPLCSEGYLAGWQQSLATYPASLTPRLLANATELWNFPTWLPPARL
;
A
#
# COMPACT_ATOMS: atom_id res chain seq x y z
N MET A 1 9.47 22.58 5.60
CA MET A 1 8.39 22.50 4.61
C MET A 1 8.11 21.02 4.44
N SER A 2 6.88 20.56 4.58
CA SER A 2 6.55 19.16 4.33
C SER A 2 6.75 18.83 2.86
N GLY A 3 7.06 17.56 2.57
CA GLY A 3 7.16 17.06 1.19
C GLY A 3 5.80 16.85 0.53
N LEU A 4 4.73 16.83 1.32
CA LEU A 4 3.34 16.59 0.90
C LEU A 4 2.77 17.71 0.01
N PRO A 5 1.60 17.49 -0.64
CA PRO A 5 0.89 18.55 -1.37
C PRO A 5 0.68 19.80 -0.53
N SER A 6 0.73 20.98 -1.15
CA SER A 6 0.58 22.27 -0.42
C SER A 6 -0.80 22.46 0.24
N THR A 7 -1.77 21.61 -0.11
CA THR A 7 -3.11 21.56 0.47
C THR A 7 -3.23 20.53 1.60
N ALA A 8 -2.13 19.91 2.04
CA ALA A 8 -2.14 18.89 3.07
C ALA A 8 -2.75 19.42 4.38
N THR A 9 -3.53 18.57 5.05
CA THR A 9 -4.04 18.88 6.37
C THR A 9 -2.90 18.90 7.40
N GLN A 10 -3.12 19.58 8.53
CA GLN A 10 -2.20 19.51 9.66
C GLN A 10 -2.01 18.07 10.18
N ALA A 11 -3.06 17.26 10.14
CA ALA A 11 -3.03 15.85 10.53
C ALA A 11 -2.15 15.01 9.59
N SER A 12 -2.14 15.29 8.29
CA SER A 12 -1.21 14.68 7.33
C SER A 12 0.23 15.12 7.57
N ASP A 13 0.47 16.40 7.82
CA ASP A 13 1.82 16.91 8.07
C ASP A 13 2.46 16.26 9.31
N LEU A 14 1.69 16.10 10.40
CA LEU A 14 2.15 15.41 11.62
C LEU A 14 2.53 13.95 11.31
N ARG A 15 1.64 13.22 10.64
CA ARG A 15 1.84 11.82 10.29
C ARG A 15 2.99 11.60 9.33
N TRP A 16 3.18 12.51 8.37
CA TRP A 16 4.33 12.50 7.49
C TRP A 16 5.65 12.71 8.24
N GLN A 17 5.68 13.60 9.25
CA GLN A 17 6.88 13.78 10.08
C GLN A 17 7.23 12.50 10.84
N LEU A 18 6.23 11.85 11.46
CA LEU A 18 6.41 10.57 12.16
C LEU A 18 6.85 9.45 11.21
N ALA A 19 6.27 9.40 10.01
CA ALA A 19 6.67 8.46 8.97
C ALA A 19 8.12 8.69 8.51
N CYS A 20 8.54 9.94 8.33
CA CYS A 20 9.94 10.27 8.05
C CYS A 20 10.89 9.86 9.17
N GLU A 21 10.50 10.03 10.43
CA GLU A 21 11.28 9.59 11.59
C GLU A 21 11.46 8.06 11.58
N LEU A 22 10.37 7.31 11.42
CA LEU A 22 10.42 5.85 11.29
C LEU A 22 11.32 5.39 10.14
N ALA A 23 11.19 6.01 8.96
CA ALA A 23 12.01 5.68 7.80
C ALA A 23 13.50 5.97 8.04
N GLN A 24 13.85 7.03 8.79
CA GLN A 24 15.23 7.36 9.14
C GLN A 24 15.85 6.39 10.15
N LEU A 25 15.02 5.81 11.03
CA LEU A 25 15.44 4.79 12.00
C LEU A 25 15.51 3.38 11.38
N CYS A 26 15.04 3.20 10.15
CA CYS A 26 15.01 1.90 9.49
C CYS A 26 16.40 1.50 8.95
N PRO A 27 16.92 0.33 9.34
CA PRO A 27 18.10 -0.25 8.70
C PRO A 27 17.87 -0.53 7.21
N LEU A 28 18.91 -0.36 6.39
CA LEU A 28 18.83 -0.57 4.94
C LEU A 28 18.43 -2.00 4.54
N ASP A 29 18.78 -3.00 5.36
CA ASP A 29 18.39 -4.40 5.15
C ASP A 29 16.90 -4.67 5.46
N LEU A 30 16.24 -3.77 6.20
CA LEU A 30 14.81 -3.84 6.49
C LEU A 30 13.96 -2.90 5.61
N GLY A 31 14.59 -1.99 4.87
CA GLY A 31 13.90 -1.09 3.94
C GLY A 31 14.86 -0.38 2.99
N ARG A 32 14.96 -0.87 1.74
CA ARG A 32 15.76 -0.23 0.68
C ARG A 32 15.02 0.93 0.01
N GLU A 33 13.73 0.74 -0.21
CA GLU A 33 12.80 1.78 -0.65
C GLU A 33 11.65 1.77 0.35
N ILE A 34 11.34 2.93 0.93
CA ILE A 34 10.30 3.10 1.95
C ILE A 34 9.34 4.15 1.45
N VAL A 35 8.07 3.79 1.37
CA VAL A 35 7.01 4.67 0.87
C VAL A 35 5.90 4.82 1.89
N LEU A 36 5.34 6.02 1.92
CA LEU A 36 4.14 6.37 2.66
C LEU A 36 2.92 6.23 1.74
N THR A 37 1.86 5.59 2.21
CA THR A 37 0.62 5.41 1.47
C THR A 37 -0.57 6.02 2.21
N GLY A 38 -1.78 5.66 1.79
CA GLY A 38 -3.02 6.01 2.48
C GLY A 38 -3.39 7.50 2.43
N SER A 39 -4.24 7.89 3.37
CA SER A 39 -4.74 9.27 3.48
C SER A 39 -3.61 10.28 3.72
N THR A 40 -2.54 9.86 4.40
CA THR A 40 -1.40 10.72 4.70
C THR A 40 -0.61 11.08 3.45
N SER A 41 -0.30 10.12 2.56
CA SER A 41 0.45 10.41 1.32
C SER A 41 -0.31 11.37 0.39
N MET A 42 -1.64 11.31 0.43
CA MET A 42 -2.54 12.19 -0.33
C MET A 42 -2.79 13.55 0.32
N GLY A 43 -2.33 13.77 1.55
CA GLY A 43 -2.53 15.03 2.28
C GLY A 43 -3.95 15.24 2.81
N ILE A 44 -4.74 14.18 2.98
CA ILE A 44 -6.16 14.25 3.40
C ILE A 44 -6.44 13.54 4.73
N ALA A 45 -5.41 13.20 5.49
CA ALA A 45 -5.56 12.56 6.79
C ALA A 45 -6.29 13.48 7.78
N ASP A 46 -6.97 12.88 8.74
CA ASP A 46 -7.66 13.52 9.85
C ASP A 46 -7.09 13.03 11.20
N GLU A 47 -7.70 13.43 12.32
CA GLU A 47 -7.27 13.01 13.65
C GLU A 47 -7.39 11.50 13.91
N TYR A 48 -8.21 10.78 13.14
CA TYR A 48 -8.47 9.35 13.30
C TYR A 48 -7.65 8.47 12.36
N SER A 49 -7.00 9.06 11.37
CA SER A 49 -6.18 8.35 10.39
C SER A 49 -4.97 7.67 11.05
N ASP A 50 -4.50 6.60 10.48
CA ASP A 50 -3.23 5.94 10.80
C ASP A 50 -2.12 6.40 9.84
N ILE A 51 -0.95 5.77 9.97
CA ILE A 51 0.17 5.88 9.05
C ILE A 51 0.30 4.52 8.35
N GLU A 52 0.25 4.51 7.02
CA GLU A 52 0.52 3.31 6.23
C GLU A 52 1.90 3.41 5.57
N LEU A 53 2.75 2.42 5.78
CA LEU A 53 4.10 2.34 5.23
C LEU A 53 4.29 1.02 4.47
N VAL A 54 5.00 1.08 3.35
CA VAL A 54 5.53 -0.11 2.68
C VAL A 54 7.05 -0.02 2.61
N PHE A 55 7.70 -1.05 3.14
CA PHE A 55 9.14 -1.27 3.13
C PHE A 55 9.46 -2.30 2.04
N TYR A 56 10.11 -1.85 0.98
CA TYR A 56 10.56 -2.70 -0.10
C TYR A 56 11.98 -3.18 0.15
N VAL A 57 12.15 -4.49 -0.03
CA VAL A 57 13.39 -5.22 0.24
C VAL A 57 13.61 -6.27 -0.85
N ASP A 58 14.82 -6.83 -0.95
CA ASP A 58 15.06 -7.95 -1.87
C ASP A 58 14.36 -9.23 -1.39
N MET A 59 14.30 -9.42 -0.08
CA MET A 59 13.64 -10.54 0.58
C MET A 59 12.98 -10.04 1.86
N PRO A 60 11.68 -10.32 2.09
CA PRO A 60 11.00 -9.91 3.31
C PRO A 60 11.71 -10.45 4.56
N PRO A 61 12.01 -9.60 5.56
CA PRO A 61 12.66 -10.04 6.79
C PRO A 61 11.78 -11.00 7.59
N LEU A 62 12.44 -11.87 8.37
CA LEU A 62 11.73 -12.75 9.30
C LEU A 62 10.96 -11.94 10.33
N ALA A 63 9.89 -12.53 10.88
CA ALA A 63 9.09 -11.89 11.92
C ALA A 63 9.94 -11.42 13.12
N GLU A 64 10.93 -12.22 13.54
CA GLU A 64 11.84 -11.87 14.65
C GLU A 64 12.69 -10.64 14.32
N GLN A 65 13.22 -10.53 13.09
CA GLN A 65 14.02 -9.37 12.67
C GLN A 65 13.19 -8.07 12.66
N ARG A 66 11.95 -8.17 12.18
CA ARG A 66 10.99 -7.04 12.22
C ARG A 66 10.68 -6.64 13.65
N ALA A 67 10.39 -7.63 14.51
CA ALA A 67 10.08 -7.42 15.92
C ALA A 67 11.24 -6.75 16.65
N ASP A 68 12.46 -7.28 16.49
CA ASP A 68 13.67 -6.79 17.17
C ASP A 68 13.92 -5.31 16.85
N TRP A 69 13.84 -4.94 15.57
CA TRP A 69 13.97 -3.54 15.15
C TRP A 69 12.86 -2.65 15.74
N LEU A 70 11.61 -3.08 15.65
CA LEU A 70 10.47 -2.32 16.17
C LEU A 70 10.56 -2.12 17.70
N TYR A 71 11.01 -3.14 18.44
CA TYR A 71 11.26 -3.00 19.88
C TYR A 71 12.45 -2.08 20.18
N GLU A 72 13.52 -2.12 19.38
CA GLU A 72 14.68 -1.24 19.55
C GLU A 72 14.32 0.24 19.40
N ILE A 73 13.46 0.57 18.44
CA ILE A 73 12.98 1.96 18.25
C ILE A 73 11.86 2.36 19.21
N GLY A 74 11.44 1.44 20.10
CA GLY A 74 10.52 1.72 21.20
C GLY A 74 9.06 1.84 20.78
N VAL A 75 8.59 1.08 19.79
CA VAL A 75 7.15 1.04 19.46
C VAL A 75 6.33 0.39 20.58
N GLU A 76 5.05 0.73 20.62
CA GLU A 76 4.08 0.18 21.57
C GLU A 76 3.03 -0.67 20.82
N ASP A 77 2.33 -1.55 21.55
CA ASP A 77 1.18 -2.32 21.03
C ASP A 77 1.47 -3.13 19.73
N LEU A 78 2.68 -3.69 19.60
CA LEU A 78 3.11 -4.42 18.41
C LEU A 78 2.30 -5.71 18.18
N ILE A 79 1.73 -5.81 16.98
CA ILE A 79 1.07 -6.98 16.42
C ILE A 79 1.79 -7.32 15.10
N LEU A 80 2.18 -8.58 14.93
CA LEU A 80 2.81 -9.08 13.70
C LEU A 80 1.87 -10.07 13.03
N ASP A 81 1.66 -9.88 11.74
CA ASP A 81 0.96 -10.88 10.94
C ASP A 81 1.84 -12.10 10.74
N THR A 82 1.21 -13.28 10.87
CA THR A 82 1.89 -14.58 10.78
C THR A 82 2.12 -15.02 9.34
N ASP A 83 1.26 -14.60 8.43
CA ASP A 83 1.21 -15.05 7.05
C ASP A 83 1.19 -13.84 6.11
N PRO A 84 1.81 -13.94 4.92
CA PRO A 84 1.74 -12.88 3.93
C PRO A 84 0.31 -12.77 3.38
N ILE A 85 -0.08 -11.55 3.03
CA ILE A 85 -1.35 -11.32 2.31
C ILE A 85 -1.20 -11.69 0.83
N ALA A 86 -2.28 -11.52 0.05
CA ALA A 86 -2.35 -11.99 -1.34
C ALA A 86 -1.25 -11.44 -2.26
N ASP A 87 -0.73 -10.24 -1.99
CA ASP A 87 0.33 -9.59 -2.77
C ASP A 87 1.76 -9.99 -2.32
N GLY A 88 1.86 -10.92 -1.37
CA GLY A 88 3.11 -11.42 -0.81
C GLY A 88 3.69 -10.59 0.33
N SER A 89 3.07 -9.47 0.69
CA SER A 89 3.58 -8.61 1.77
C SER A 89 3.26 -9.15 3.17
N LEU A 90 4.18 -8.90 4.11
CA LEU A 90 4.06 -9.25 5.53
C LEU A 90 3.84 -7.99 6.35
N TRP A 91 2.79 -7.94 7.16
CA TRP A 91 2.42 -6.71 7.86
C TRP A 91 2.74 -6.75 9.36
N ALA A 92 2.81 -5.55 9.93
CA ALA A 92 2.85 -5.28 11.36
C ALA A 92 1.97 -4.07 11.65
N THR A 93 1.27 -4.11 12.78
CA THR A 93 0.50 -2.97 13.30
C THR A 93 1.06 -2.61 14.67
N PHE A 94 1.36 -1.33 14.89
CA PHE A 94 1.92 -0.85 16.15
C PHE A 94 1.62 0.62 16.38
N ARG A 95 1.93 1.13 17.57
CA ARG A 95 1.81 2.55 17.91
C ARG A 95 3.20 3.18 18.02
N PHE A 96 3.39 4.31 17.34
CA PHE A 96 4.61 5.12 17.39
C PHE A 96 4.22 6.57 17.71
N HIS A 97 4.73 7.08 18.84
CA HIS A 97 4.36 8.40 19.38
C HIS A 97 2.82 8.62 19.42
N ASP A 98 2.09 7.66 19.99
CA ASP A 98 0.63 7.64 20.11
C ASP A 98 -0.19 7.53 18.80
N VAL A 99 0.45 7.36 17.65
CA VAL A 99 -0.22 7.18 16.34
C VAL A 99 -0.11 5.73 15.88
N TRP A 100 -1.21 5.16 15.41
CA TRP A 100 -1.21 3.83 14.80
C TRP A 100 -0.47 3.82 13.47
N VAL A 101 0.32 2.77 13.25
CA VAL A 101 1.11 2.53 12.06
C VAL A 101 0.82 1.12 11.56
N GLU A 102 0.51 1.01 10.28
CA GLU A 102 0.50 -0.24 9.53
C GLU A 102 1.74 -0.27 8.63
N ALA A 103 2.62 -1.25 8.84
CA ALA A 103 3.88 -1.39 8.12
C ALA A 103 3.92 -2.73 7.36
N GLY A 104 3.92 -2.67 6.04
CA GLY A 104 4.08 -3.84 5.16
C GLY A 104 5.52 -4.01 4.68
N TRP A 105 6.03 -5.23 4.69
CA TRP A 105 7.29 -5.60 4.02
C TRP A 105 6.97 -6.39 2.77
N GLN A 106 7.41 -5.91 1.61
CA GLN A 106 7.19 -6.57 0.32
C GLN A 106 8.51 -6.74 -0.42
N SER A 107 8.67 -7.86 -1.11
CA SER A 107 9.82 -8.03 -1.99
C SER A 107 9.67 -7.12 -3.21
N LEU A 108 10.77 -6.52 -3.67
CA LEU A 108 10.79 -5.74 -4.91
C LEU A 108 10.28 -6.58 -6.09
N ALA A 109 10.70 -7.84 -6.18
CA ALA A 109 10.32 -8.76 -7.24
C ALA A 109 8.82 -9.08 -7.25
N ASP A 110 8.22 -9.31 -6.08
CA ASP A 110 6.78 -9.58 -5.99
C ASP A 110 5.97 -8.34 -6.31
N HIS A 111 6.38 -7.16 -5.83
CA HIS A 111 5.72 -5.91 -6.17
C HIS A 111 5.76 -5.65 -7.68
N GLU A 112 6.93 -5.77 -8.31
CA GLU A 112 7.09 -5.58 -9.75
C GLU A 112 6.27 -6.58 -10.56
N LYS A 113 6.19 -7.83 -10.11
CA LYS A 113 5.31 -8.84 -10.72
C LYS A 113 3.84 -8.44 -10.60
N ASN A 114 3.38 -8.04 -9.41
CA ASN A 114 2.00 -7.62 -9.19
C ASN A 114 1.64 -6.42 -10.07
N LEU A 115 2.54 -5.44 -10.22
CA LEU A 115 2.36 -4.31 -11.13
C LEU A 115 2.34 -4.76 -12.60
N ALA A 116 3.20 -5.70 -12.99
CA ALA A 116 3.21 -6.25 -14.35
C ALA A 116 1.87 -6.92 -14.68
N ASP A 117 1.29 -7.70 -13.76
CA ASP A 117 0.00 -8.38 -13.94
C ASP A 117 -1.16 -7.37 -14.10
N ILE A 118 -1.08 -6.23 -13.41
CA ILE A 118 -2.00 -5.09 -13.61
C ILE A 118 -1.79 -4.46 -14.99
N LEU A 119 -0.54 -4.20 -15.37
CA LEU A 119 -0.18 -3.53 -16.63
C LEU A 119 -0.40 -4.39 -17.88
N THR A 120 -0.45 -5.71 -17.76
CA THR A 120 -0.91 -6.62 -18.84
C THR A 120 -2.44 -6.71 -18.90
N GLY A 121 -3.12 -6.19 -17.88
CA GLY A 121 -4.56 -6.29 -17.71
C GLY A 121 -5.01 -7.71 -17.40
N GLU A 122 -4.14 -8.60 -16.92
CA GLU A 122 -4.51 -9.96 -16.53
C GLU A 122 -5.37 -9.96 -15.26
N VAL A 123 -5.23 -8.93 -14.44
CA VAL A 123 -5.96 -8.75 -13.18
C VAL A 123 -7.23 -7.93 -13.40
N LEU A 124 -8.38 -8.48 -12.97
CA LEU A 124 -9.67 -7.78 -12.89
C LEU A 124 -10.18 -7.65 -11.45
N ASP A 125 -9.49 -8.28 -10.50
CA ASP A 125 -9.83 -8.21 -9.09
C ASP A 125 -9.62 -6.78 -8.55
N HIS A 126 -10.63 -6.26 -7.86
CA HIS A 126 -10.61 -4.87 -7.39
C HIS A 126 -9.50 -4.63 -6.36
N HIS A 127 -9.25 -5.57 -5.45
CA HIS A 127 -8.21 -5.41 -4.42
C HIS A 127 -6.82 -5.37 -5.06
N ALA A 128 -6.56 -6.22 -6.04
CA ALA A 128 -5.30 -6.21 -6.76
C ALA A 128 -5.12 -4.94 -7.63
N LEU A 129 -6.19 -4.37 -8.20
CA LEU A 129 -6.11 -3.07 -8.88
C LEU A 129 -5.85 -1.90 -7.93
N THR A 130 -6.31 -1.99 -6.68
CA THR A 130 -6.03 -0.98 -5.64
C THR A 130 -4.54 -0.82 -5.41
N LEU A 131 -3.72 -1.86 -5.58
CA LEU A 131 -2.26 -1.75 -5.51
C LEU A 131 -1.71 -0.72 -6.50
N GLY A 132 -2.16 -0.74 -7.75
CA GLY A 132 -1.73 0.24 -8.76
C GLY A 132 -2.12 1.67 -8.38
N TRP A 133 -3.30 1.85 -7.78
CA TRP A 133 -3.73 3.16 -7.28
C TRP A 133 -2.90 3.61 -6.07
N ILE A 134 -2.62 2.70 -5.12
CA ILE A 134 -1.77 2.97 -3.95
C ILE A 134 -0.37 3.40 -4.42
N THR A 135 0.28 2.62 -5.29
CA THR A 135 1.62 2.94 -5.80
C THR A 135 1.64 4.29 -6.54
N GLN A 136 0.60 4.60 -7.31
CA GLN A 136 0.49 5.88 -8.03
C GLN A 136 0.43 7.10 -7.08
N HIS A 137 -0.13 6.93 -5.88
CA HIS A 137 -0.30 8.00 -4.89
C HIS A 137 0.64 7.87 -3.68
N ALA A 138 1.57 6.91 -3.71
CA ALA A 138 2.56 6.74 -2.67
C ALA A 138 3.57 7.89 -2.68
N PHE A 139 4.09 8.21 -1.50
CA PHE A 139 5.05 9.27 -1.28
C PHE A 139 6.40 8.70 -0.81
N PRO A 140 7.53 9.01 -1.46
CA PRO A 140 8.82 8.44 -1.09
C PRO A 140 9.33 9.02 0.24
N LEU A 141 9.77 8.14 1.16
CA LEU A 141 10.43 8.53 2.42
C LEU A 141 11.92 8.21 2.41
N CYS A 142 12.28 7.06 1.84
CA CYS A 142 13.65 6.63 1.54
C CYS A 142 13.61 5.99 0.15
N SER A 143 14.48 6.41 -0.78
CA SER A 143 14.33 6.01 -2.18
C SER A 143 15.65 5.69 -2.87
N GLU A 144 15.65 4.55 -3.58
CA GLU A 144 16.65 4.20 -4.60
C GLU A 144 16.13 4.49 -6.02
N GLY A 145 14.91 5.03 -6.14
CA GLY A 145 14.27 5.42 -7.40
C GLY A 145 13.27 4.40 -7.94
N TYR A 146 12.97 3.32 -7.22
CA TYR A 146 12.01 2.31 -7.66
C TYR A 146 10.61 2.88 -7.80
N LEU A 147 10.14 3.64 -6.79
CA LEU A 147 8.81 4.23 -6.79
C LEU A 147 8.56 5.10 -8.03
N ALA A 148 9.53 5.94 -8.40
CA ALA A 148 9.42 6.81 -9.56
C ALA A 148 9.25 6.00 -10.87
N GLY A 149 9.99 4.90 -11.01
CA GLY A 149 9.87 3.98 -12.15
C GLY A 149 8.50 3.29 -12.21
N TRP A 150 7.97 2.86 -11.05
CA TRP A 150 6.65 2.25 -10.96
C TRP A 150 5.53 3.24 -11.30
N GLN A 151 5.58 4.45 -10.73
CA GLN A 151 4.62 5.52 -11.03
C GLN A 151 4.66 5.93 -12.51
N GLN A 152 5.84 5.94 -13.13
CA GLN A 152 5.97 6.18 -14.56
C GLN A 152 5.32 5.07 -15.38
N SER A 153 5.48 3.82 -14.98
CA SER A 153 4.88 2.66 -15.66
C SER A 153 3.36 2.66 -15.54
N LEU A 154 2.83 3.02 -14.37
CA LEU A 154 1.40 3.11 -14.07
C LEU A 154 0.71 4.35 -14.67
N ALA A 155 1.46 5.29 -15.24
CA ALA A 155 0.90 6.45 -15.94
C ALA A 155 0.08 6.06 -17.19
N THR A 156 0.26 4.84 -17.73
CA THR A 156 -0.48 4.35 -18.89
C THR A 156 -0.95 2.92 -18.69
N TYR A 157 -2.26 2.72 -18.63
CA TYR A 157 -2.88 1.39 -18.59
C TYR A 157 -3.28 0.90 -19.99
N PRO A 158 -3.41 -0.42 -20.22
CA PRO A 158 -3.92 -0.96 -21.46
C PRO A 158 -5.31 -0.41 -21.79
N ALA A 159 -5.53 0.03 -23.03
CA ALA A 159 -6.84 0.51 -23.48
C ALA A 159 -7.96 -0.55 -23.36
N SER A 160 -7.59 -1.82 -23.33
CA SER A 160 -8.51 -2.95 -23.13
C SER A 160 -8.90 -3.19 -21.67
N LEU A 161 -8.21 -2.60 -20.69
CA LEU A 161 -8.48 -2.84 -19.27
C LEU A 161 -9.85 -2.28 -18.86
N THR A 162 -10.12 -1.01 -19.17
CA THR A 162 -11.41 -0.36 -18.85
C THR A 162 -12.63 -1.13 -19.35
N PRO A 163 -12.75 -1.52 -20.63
CA PRO A 163 -13.92 -2.28 -21.09
C PRO A 163 -14.03 -3.66 -20.42
N ARG A 164 -12.91 -4.30 -20.05
CA ARG A 164 -12.93 -5.58 -19.32
C ARG A 164 -13.38 -5.42 -17.87
N LEU A 165 -12.94 -4.36 -17.18
CA LEU A 165 -13.41 -4.04 -15.83
C LEU A 165 -14.90 -3.74 -15.80
N LEU A 166 -15.39 -2.97 -16.77
CA LEU A 166 -16.83 -2.70 -16.91
C LEU A 166 -17.62 -3.99 -17.15
N ALA A 167 -17.14 -4.86 -18.05
CA ALA A 167 -17.79 -6.14 -18.32
C ALA A 167 -17.83 -7.04 -17.07
N ASN A 168 -16.73 -7.13 -16.31
CA ASN A 168 -16.67 -7.91 -15.08
C ASN A 168 -17.59 -7.35 -13.99
N ALA A 169 -17.57 -6.03 -13.75
CA ALA A 169 -18.41 -5.40 -12.72
C ALA A 169 -19.92 -5.49 -13.03
N THR A 170 -20.29 -5.53 -14.31
CA THR A 170 -21.70 -5.60 -14.76
C THR A 170 -22.17 -7.02 -15.05
N GLU A 171 -21.32 -8.04 -14.94
CA GLU A 171 -21.68 -9.45 -15.21
C GLU A 171 -22.90 -9.90 -14.39
N LEU A 172 -22.92 -9.55 -13.10
CA LEU A 172 -24.01 -9.87 -12.17
C LEU A 172 -25.32 -9.10 -12.47
N TRP A 173 -25.25 -8.03 -13.27
CA TRP A 173 -26.40 -7.19 -13.60
C TRP A 173 -27.12 -7.70 -14.86
N ASN A 174 -26.51 -8.63 -15.60
CA ASN A 174 -27.07 -9.23 -16.81
C ASN A 174 -28.10 -10.35 -16.54
N PHE A 175 -28.41 -10.65 -15.27
CA PHE A 175 -29.42 -11.63 -14.88
C PHE A 175 -30.59 -10.97 -14.15
N PRO A 176 -31.86 -11.15 -14.58
CA PRO A 176 -33.00 -10.81 -13.75
C PRO A 176 -33.18 -11.90 -12.69
N THR A 177 -32.57 -11.74 -11.51
CA THR A 177 -32.79 -12.62 -10.34
C THR A 177 -34.16 -12.40 -9.66
N TRP A 178 -35.07 -11.61 -10.26
CA TRP A 178 -36.30 -11.13 -9.63
C TRP A 178 -37.61 -11.65 -10.24
N LEU A 179 -37.56 -12.51 -11.26
CA LEU A 179 -38.79 -13.12 -11.79
C LEU A 179 -39.05 -14.46 -11.10
N PRO A 180 -40.08 -14.58 -10.24
CA PRO A 180 -40.50 -15.89 -9.75
C PRO A 180 -40.90 -16.77 -10.94
N PRO A 181 -40.70 -18.10 -10.87
CA PRO A 181 -41.07 -19.01 -11.96
C PRO A 181 -42.56 -18.85 -12.27
N ALA A 182 -42.88 -18.65 -13.55
CA ALA A 182 -44.25 -18.62 -14.03
C ALA A 182 -44.95 -19.92 -13.60
N ARG A 183 -46.00 -19.80 -12.77
CA ARG A 183 -46.86 -20.93 -12.44
C ARG A 183 -47.63 -21.31 -13.70
N LEU A 184 -47.31 -22.48 -14.27
CA LEU A 184 -48.13 -23.17 -15.28
C LEU A 184 -49.37 -23.78 -14.61
#